data_AF-A0A7S3XKU3-F1
#
_entry.id   AF-A0A7S3XKU3-F1
#
_cell.length_a   1.000
_cell.length_b   1.000
_cell.length_c   1.000
_cell.angle_alpha   90.00
_cell.angle_beta   90.00
_cell.angle_gamma   90.00
#
_symmetry.space_group_name_H-M   'P 1'
#
loop_
_entity.id
_entity.type
_entity.pdbx_description
1 polymer ?
#
loop_
_entity_poly.entity_id
_entity_poly.type
_entity_poly.pdbx_seq_one_letter_code
_entity_poly.pdbx_strand_id
1 'polypeptide(L)'
;EIEYNSSRRRRLKHMEHPSVVDEFISYLSPEMAIPVAAIKAMLSVMQRSTATTMMELQTELREAKAELMTACDANDLLGNKTKIALESGSELFSKYVTRCFLDFQDFDECKQALLQRGHKFVETSLGSRRRIAELAQGFVRDNCVVMTHSYSRVVLEILKVAASSNKNFSVIIPEGRPEGSGYEAAEKLAALGIPVTIILDSAVAFHMENVDLVIVGAEGVVEEGGAVSKIGTYQIALCAAAHQKPFYAAAESYKFARIFPLNQRDFPDHCNSYKEFEPCTKDRTGGTDQRPGGKGEAGGGNGGG
;
A
#
# COMPACT_ATOMS: atom_id res chain seq x y z
N GLU A 1 20.97 31.08 25.50
CA GLU A 1 19.82 31.95 25.14
C GLU A 1 19.57 32.09 23.65
N ILE A 2 20.60 32.15 22.79
CA ILE A 2 20.44 32.34 21.33
C ILE A 2 19.78 31.12 20.64
N GLU A 3 20.14 29.88 21.01
CA GLU A 3 19.47 28.66 20.53
C GLU A 3 18.02 28.51 21.03
N TYR A 4 17.78 28.88 22.29
CA TYR A 4 16.43 28.84 22.89
C TYR A 4 15.47 29.82 22.19
N ASN A 5 15.97 31.00 21.81
CA ASN A 5 15.20 31.99 21.04
C ASN A 5 15.00 31.62 19.57
N SER A 6 15.91 30.86 18.95
CA SER A 6 15.75 30.32 17.59
C SER A 6 14.65 29.25 17.52
N SER A 7 14.64 28.31 18.47
CA SER A 7 13.61 27.28 18.61
C SER A 7 12.24 27.86 18.97
N ARG A 8 12.21 28.93 19.77
CA ARG A 8 10.98 29.64 20.14
C ARG A 8 10.43 30.51 18.99
N ARG A 9 11.28 31.13 18.17
CA ARG A 9 10.86 31.83 16.93
C ARG A 9 10.33 30.87 15.86
N ARG A 10 10.92 29.66 15.74
CA ARG A 10 10.38 28.58 14.88
C ARG A 10 9.01 28.11 15.39
N ARG A 11 8.85 27.91 16.70
CA ARG A 11 7.55 27.55 17.31
C ARG A 11 6.49 28.65 17.24
N LEU A 12 6.87 29.93 17.33
CA LEU A 12 5.93 31.05 17.24
C LEU A 12 5.42 31.28 15.81
N LYS A 13 6.18 30.94 14.77
CA LYS A 13 5.69 30.94 13.37
C LYS A 13 4.69 29.81 13.07
N HIS A 14 4.67 28.74 13.89
CA HIS A 14 3.72 27.63 13.75
C HIS A 14 2.33 27.91 14.36
N MET A 15 2.07 29.09 14.93
CA MET A 15 0.79 29.39 15.59
C MET A 15 -0.26 30.11 14.72
N GLU A 16 0.06 30.49 13.47
CA GLU A 16 -0.90 31.21 12.61
C GLU A 16 -1.47 30.36 11.46
N HIS A 17 -0.87 29.20 11.14
CA HIS A 17 -1.32 28.33 10.06
C HIS A 17 -1.29 26.85 10.46
N PRO A 18 -2.27 26.03 10.02
CA PRO A 18 -2.31 24.59 10.32
C PRO A 18 -1.03 23.89 9.85
N SER A 19 -0.56 22.89 10.61
CA SER A 19 0.60 22.08 10.20
C SER A 19 0.27 21.37 8.88
N VAL A 20 1.31 21.08 8.07
CA VAL A 20 1.16 20.22 6.89
C VAL A 20 0.56 18.86 7.25
N VAL A 21 0.81 18.37 8.47
CA VAL A 21 0.25 17.13 8.99
C VAL A 21 -1.25 17.26 9.24
N ASP A 22 -1.70 18.36 9.83
CA ASP A 22 -3.13 18.60 10.09
C ASP A 22 -3.93 18.67 8.78
N GLU A 23 -3.38 19.37 7.78
CA GLU A 23 -3.98 19.44 6.44
C GLU A 23 -3.98 18.07 5.76
N PHE A 24 -2.89 17.31 5.87
CA PHE A 24 -2.82 15.95 5.35
C PHE A 24 -3.92 15.06 5.95
N ILE A 25 -4.07 15.07 7.27
CA ILE A 25 -5.13 14.35 7.98
C ILE A 25 -6.51 14.81 7.50
N SER A 26 -6.72 16.11 7.29
CA SER A 26 -7.99 16.65 6.79
C SER A 26 -8.35 16.14 5.37
N TYR A 27 -7.34 15.83 4.55
CA TYR A 27 -7.54 15.28 3.21
C TYR A 27 -7.65 13.75 3.17
N LEU A 28 -7.31 13.06 4.26
CA LEU A 28 -7.48 11.62 4.36
C LEU A 28 -8.97 11.28 4.28
N SER A 29 -9.32 10.52 3.25
CA SER A 29 -10.67 9.99 3.04
C SER A 29 -10.59 8.58 2.49
N PRO A 30 -11.62 7.74 2.68
CA PRO A 30 -11.62 6.36 2.20
C PRO A 30 -11.37 6.26 0.68
N GLU A 31 -11.91 7.22 -0.07
CA GLU A 31 -11.80 7.25 -1.53
C GLU A 31 -10.47 7.82 -2.03
N MET A 32 -9.81 8.71 -1.28
CA MET A 32 -8.60 9.39 -1.73
C MET A 32 -7.34 8.56 -1.52
N ALA A 33 -6.48 8.51 -2.52
CA ALA A 33 -5.18 7.87 -2.40
C ALA A 33 -4.28 8.69 -1.45
N ILE A 34 -3.57 8.01 -0.54
CA ILE A 34 -2.70 8.64 0.45
C ILE A 34 -1.67 9.58 -0.20
N PRO A 35 -0.98 9.20 -1.30
CA PRO A 35 -0.03 10.12 -1.94
C PRO A 35 -0.71 11.39 -2.45
N VAL A 36 -1.96 11.29 -2.93
CA VAL A 36 -2.72 12.45 -3.43
C VAL A 36 -3.12 13.38 -2.28
N ALA A 37 -3.45 12.84 -1.10
CA ALA A 37 -3.69 13.65 0.10
C ALA A 37 -2.42 14.40 0.54
N ALA A 38 -1.27 13.74 0.51
CA ALA A 38 0.03 14.37 0.82
C ALA A 38 0.38 15.47 -0.18
N ILE A 39 0.15 15.24 -1.47
CA ILE A 39 0.37 16.23 -2.51
C ILE A 39 -0.53 17.46 -2.31
N LYS A 40 -1.80 17.26 -1.90
CA LYS A 40 -2.69 18.37 -1.57
C LYS A 40 -2.18 19.18 -0.37
N ALA A 41 -1.69 18.51 0.67
CA ALA A 41 -1.08 19.19 1.82
C ALA A 41 0.17 19.99 1.40
N MET A 42 1.07 19.41 0.58
CA MET A 42 2.24 20.12 0.04
C MET A 42 1.85 21.30 -0.85
N LEU A 43 0.77 21.19 -1.63
CA LEU A 43 0.25 22.28 -2.44
C LEU A 43 -0.27 23.42 -1.56
N SER A 44 -0.98 23.11 -0.48
CA SER A 44 -1.40 24.10 0.51
C SER A 44 -0.20 24.80 1.18
N VAL A 45 0.91 24.10 1.41
CA VAL A 45 2.18 24.71 1.88
C VAL A 45 2.67 25.76 0.89
N MET A 46 2.67 25.43 -0.40
CA MET A 46 3.09 26.38 -1.44
C MET A 46 2.18 27.61 -1.54
N GLN A 47 0.88 27.43 -1.35
CA GLN A 47 -0.10 28.53 -1.40
C GLN A 47 0.13 29.53 -0.26
N ARG A 48 0.39 29.04 0.96
CA ARG A 48 0.65 29.88 2.14
C ARG A 48 2.10 30.36 2.26
N SER A 49 3.01 29.80 1.48
CA SER A 49 4.43 30.15 1.53
C SER A 49 4.64 31.66 1.37
N THR A 50 5.47 32.24 2.23
CA THR A 50 5.91 33.64 2.14
C THR A 50 7.31 33.76 1.53
N ALA A 51 7.82 32.64 0.98
CA ALA A 51 9.12 32.60 0.34
C ALA A 51 9.22 33.65 -0.76
N THR A 52 10.39 34.27 -0.87
CA THR A 52 10.70 35.26 -1.92
C THR A 52 11.66 34.71 -2.96
N THR A 53 12.22 33.53 -2.69
CA THR A 53 13.19 32.87 -3.57
C THR A 53 12.81 31.42 -3.82
N MET A 54 13.26 30.90 -4.95
CA MET A 54 13.01 29.52 -5.37
C MET A 54 13.67 28.50 -4.45
N MET A 55 14.87 28.81 -3.95
CA MET A 55 15.60 27.96 -3.02
C MET A 55 14.86 27.81 -1.69
N GLU A 56 14.28 28.91 -1.21
CA GLU A 56 13.48 28.93 0.02
C GLU A 56 12.22 28.06 -0.17
N LEU A 57 11.44 28.27 -1.24
CA LEU A 57 10.25 27.47 -1.53
C LEU A 57 10.57 25.96 -1.70
N GLN A 58 11.67 25.64 -2.38
CA GLN A 58 12.11 24.25 -2.52
C GLN A 58 12.53 23.63 -1.19
N THR A 59 13.12 24.42 -0.29
CA THR A 59 13.50 23.97 1.05
C THR A 59 12.25 23.75 1.90
N GLU A 60 11.27 24.66 1.87
CA GLU A 60 9.97 24.47 2.54
C GLU A 60 9.25 23.21 2.08
N LEU A 61 9.23 22.93 0.77
CA LEU A 61 8.65 21.69 0.23
C LEU A 61 9.38 20.43 0.71
N ARG A 62 10.72 20.48 0.80
CA ARG A 62 11.53 19.36 1.29
C ARG A 62 11.29 19.12 2.78
N GLU A 63 11.19 20.19 3.57
CA GLU A 63 10.88 20.13 4.99
C GLU A 63 9.46 19.59 5.22
N ALA A 64 8.47 20.07 4.47
CA ALA A 64 7.09 19.58 4.52
C ALA A 64 7.00 18.08 4.19
N LYS A 65 7.74 17.61 3.16
CA LYS A 65 7.84 16.18 2.85
C LYS A 65 8.42 15.40 4.03
N ALA A 66 9.54 15.85 4.61
CA ALA A 66 10.18 15.18 5.74
C ALA A 66 9.28 15.13 6.99
N GLU A 67 8.54 16.22 7.26
CA GLU A 67 7.55 16.29 8.34
C GLU A 67 6.42 15.26 8.12
N LEU A 68 5.89 15.16 6.90
CA LEU A 68 4.86 14.17 6.56
C LEU A 68 5.35 12.72 6.74
N MET A 69 6.57 12.39 6.29
CA MET A 69 7.13 11.05 6.49
C MET A 69 7.29 10.72 7.98
N THR A 70 7.84 11.65 8.75
CA THR A 70 8.05 11.47 10.19
C THR A 70 6.72 11.34 10.95
N ALA A 71 5.71 12.11 10.56
CA ALA A 71 4.39 12.06 11.18
C ALA A 71 3.65 10.75 10.86
N CYS A 72 3.83 10.20 9.66
CA CYS A 72 3.27 8.90 9.30
C CYS A 72 3.85 7.77 10.17
N ASP A 73 5.13 7.87 10.52
CA ASP A 73 5.83 6.90 11.37
C ASP A 73 5.41 6.99 12.83
N ALA A 74 5.30 8.23 13.33
CA ALA A 74 5.00 8.47 14.74
C ALA A 74 3.54 8.18 15.11
N ASN A 75 2.60 8.38 14.18
CA ASN A 75 1.17 8.36 14.45
C ASN A 75 0.43 7.19 13.78
N ASP A 76 1.15 6.22 13.19
CA ASP A 76 0.58 5.07 12.47
C ASP A 76 -0.52 5.47 11.45
N LEU A 77 -0.34 6.62 10.79
CA LEU A 77 -1.37 7.20 9.91
C LEU A 77 -1.59 6.37 8.63
N LEU A 78 -0.65 5.49 8.32
CA LEU A 78 -0.68 4.62 7.15
C LEU A 78 -1.31 3.25 7.47
N GLY A 79 -1.43 2.90 8.76
CA GLY A 79 -1.74 1.54 9.19
C GLY A 79 -0.81 0.53 8.52
N ASN A 80 -1.37 -0.51 7.91
CA ASN A 80 -0.59 -1.56 7.25
C ASN A 80 -0.07 -1.21 5.83
N LYS A 81 -0.17 0.05 5.40
CA LYS A 81 0.26 0.47 4.04
C LYS A 81 1.71 0.89 4.04
N THR A 82 2.42 0.59 2.96
CA THR A 82 3.82 1.00 2.81
C THR A 82 3.97 2.51 2.56
N LYS A 83 5.11 3.07 3.03
CA LYS A 83 5.50 4.46 2.77
C LYS A 83 5.93 4.70 1.32
N ILE A 84 6.18 3.64 0.55
CA ILE A 84 6.72 3.69 -0.81
C ILE A 84 5.86 4.58 -1.72
N ALA A 85 4.53 4.43 -1.66
CA ALA A 85 3.61 5.24 -2.46
C ALA A 85 3.66 6.72 -2.07
N LEU A 86 3.76 7.00 -0.77
CA LEU A 86 3.82 8.36 -0.22
C LEU A 86 5.13 9.05 -0.62
N GLU A 87 6.26 8.34 -0.48
CA GLU A 87 7.59 8.81 -0.85
C GLU A 87 7.70 9.07 -2.36
N SER A 88 7.34 8.09 -3.19
CA SER A 88 7.36 8.22 -4.65
C SER A 88 6.45 9.34 -5.16
N GLY A 89 5.23 9.44 -4.62
CA GLY A 89 4.27 10.48 -5.04
C GLY A 89 4.73 11.89 -4.67
N SER A 90 5.24 12.08 -3.45
CA SER A 90 5.74 13.38 -2.96
C SER A 90 7.00 13.82 -3.70
N GLU A 91 7.89 12.87 -4.00
CA GLU A 91 9.11 13.12 -4.77
C GLU A 91 8.80 13.46 -6.24
N LEU A 92 7.88 12.72 -6.86
CA LEU A 92 7.44 12.98 -8.22
C LEU A 92 6.76 14.35 -8.34
N PHE A 93 5.90 14.70 -7.37
CA PHE A 93 5.26 16.01 -7.30
C PHE A 93 6.31 17.13 -7.20
N SER A 94 7.27 17.00 -6.28
CA SER A 94 8.33 17.98 -6.10
C SER A 94 9.09 18.20 -7.40
N LYS A 95 9.52 17.13 -8.07
CA LYS A 95 10.21 17.18 -9.37
C LYS A 95 9.35 17.77 -10.48
N TYR A 96 8.06 17.42 -10.52
CA TYR A 96 7.15 17.89 -11.55
C TYR A 96 6.91 19.40 -11.43
N VAL A 97 6.74 19.89 -10.21
CA VAL A 97 6.56 21.31 -9.91
C VAL A 97 7.87 22.06 -10.19
N THR A 98 9.01 21.59 -9.69
CA THR A 98 10.29 22.31 -9.82
C THR A 98 10.91 22.33 -11.21
N ARG A 99 10.39 21.53 -12.15
CA ARG A 99 10.94 21.43 -13.51
C ARG A 99 10.93 22.74 -14.30
N CYS A 100 10.00 23.65 -14.04
CA CYS A 100 9.86 24.91 -14.78
C CYS A 100 10.55 26.10 -14.10
N PHE A 101 11.39 25.87 -13.08
CA PHE A 101 12.03 26.95 -12.31
C PHE A 101 12.88 27.90 -13.14
N LEU A 102 13.52 27.40 -14.20
CA LEU A 102 14.43 28.18 -15.03
C LEU A 102 13.71 28.93 -16.16
N ASP A 103 12.41 28.71 -16.32
CA ASP A 103 11.63 29.27 -17.42
C ASP A 103 11.14 30.71 -17.12
N PHE A 104 11.28 31.18 -15.87
CA PHE A 104 10.72 32.45 -15.39
C PHE A 104 11.82 33.34 -14.78
N GLN A 105 11.71 34.65 -15.02
CA GLN A 105 12.59 35.66 -14.41
C GLN A 105 11.99 36.22 -13.13
N ASP A 106 10.67 36.37 -13.07
CA ASP A 106 9.94 36.83 -11.91
C ASP A 106 9.49 35.66 -11.00
N PHE A 107 9.67 35.85 -9.70
CA PHE A 107 9.34 34.83 -8.71
C PHE A 107 7.82 34.66 -8.54
N ASP A 108 7.06 35.76 -8.56
CA ASP A 108 5.62 35.71 -8.35
C ASP A 108 4.92 35.02 -9.53
N GLU A 109 5.31 35.37 -10.77
CA GLU A 109 4.88 34.64 -11.97
C GLU A 109 5.22 33.16 -11.89
N CYS A 110 6.44 32.82 -11.46
CA CYS A 110 6.82 31.43 -11.34
C CYS A 110 5.97 30.71 -10.28
N LYS A 111 5.80 31.30 -9.09
CA LYS A 111 4.98 30.74 -8.01
C LYS A 111 3.55 30.43 -8.49
N GLN A 112 2.94 31.33 -9.26
CA GLN A 112 1.61 31.07 -9.85
C GLN A 112 1.64 29.88 -10.82
N ALA A 113 2.65 29.80 -11.68
CA ALA A 113 2.82 28.65 -12.58
C ALA A 113 3.02 27.33 -11.81
N LEU A 114 3.78 27.34 -10.72
CA LEU A 114 3.98 26.18 -9.84
C LEU A 114 2.68 25.71 -9.20
N LEU A 115 1.87 26.64 -8.70
CA LEU A 115 0.55 26.34 -8.14
C LEU A 115 -0.39 25.74 -9.20
N GLN A 116 -0.43 26.33 -10.39
CA GLN A 116 -1.23 25.82 -11.50
C GLN A 116 -0.81 24.39 -11.89
N ARG A 117 0.50 24.14 -11.96
CA ARG A 117 1.05 22.80 -12.20
C ARG A 117 0.65 21.85 -11.08
N GLY A 118 0.75 22.27 -9.83
CA GLY A 118 0.36 21.46 -8.68
C GLY A 118 -1.12 21.06 -8.71
N HIS A 119 -2.02 22.00 -9.01
CA HIS A 119 -3.44 21.72 -9.20
C HIS A 119 -3.68 20.73 -10.34
N LYS A 120 -3.00 20.90 -11.48
CA LYS A 120 -3.08 19.97 -12.62
C LYS A 120 -2.58 18.56 -12.25
N PHE A 121 -1.54 18.46 -11.43
CA PHE A 121 -1.03 17.18 -10.94
C PHE A 121 -2.08 16.46 -10.09
N VAL A 122 -2.73 17.18 -9.18
CA VAL A 122 -3.81 16.63 -8.33
C VAL A 122 -4.99 16.16 -9.17
N GLU A 123 -5.45 16.98 -10.12
CA GLU A 123 -6.57 16.63 -11.03
C GLU A 123 -6.26 15.35 -11.83
N THR A 124 -5.07 15.30 -12.43
CA THR A 124 -4.61 14.12 -13.21
C THR A 124 -4.50 12.88 -12.31
N SER A 125 -4.02 13.05 -11.08
CA SER A 125 -3.87 11.95 -10.13
C SER A 125 -5.23 11.38 -9.67
N LEU A 126 -6.24 12.23 -9.47
CA LEU A 126 -7.59 11.80 -9.13
C LEU A 126 -8.25 11.00 -10.26
N GLY A 127 -8.02 11.40 -11.51
CA GLY A 127 -8.54 10.70 -12.71
C GLY A 127 -7.80 9.40 -13.08
N SER A 128 -6.62 9.16 -12.51
CA SER A 128 -5.74 8.05 -12.93
C SER A 128 -6.37 6.67 -12.74
N ARG A 129 -7.09 6.43 -11.64
CA ARG A 129 -7.74 5.12 -11.37
C ARG A 129 -8.81 4.79 -12.41
N ARG A 130 -9.66 5.76 -12.75
CA ARG A 130 -10.69 5.61 -13.78
C ARG A 130 -10.05 5.32 -15.14
N ARG A 131 -8.98 6.04 -15.48
CA ARG A 131 -8.25 5.81 -16.73
C ARG A 131 -7.66 4.40 -16.82
N ILE A 132 -7.11 3.88 -15.72
CA ILE A 132 -6.64 2.49 -15.64
C ILE A 132 -7.80 1.52 -15.85
N ALA A 133 -8.95 1.74 -15.19
CA ALA A 133 -10.12 0.88 -15.33
C ALA A 133 -10.65 0.81 -16.76
N GLU A 134 -10.75 1.96 -17.44
CA GLU A 134 -11.18 2.04 -18.84
C GLU A 134 -10.26 1.28 -19.80
N LEU A 135 -8.95 1.29 -19.53
CA LEU A 135 -7.96 0.57 -20.34
C LEU A 135 -7.92 -0.93 -20.02
N ALA A 136 -7.94 -1.27 -18.73
CA ALA A 136 -7.75 -2.65 -18.27
C ALA A 136 -9.01 -3.51 -18.38
N GLN A 137 -10.20 -2.91 -18.45
CA GLN A 137 -11.44 -3.68 -18.61
C GLN A 137 -11.42 -4.58 -19.84
N GLY A 138 -10.65 -4.23 -20.89
CA GLY A 138 -10.49 -5.04 -22.10
C GLY A 138 -9.83 -6.41 -21.86
N PHE A 139 -9.04 -6.56 -20.80
CA PHE A 139 -8.42 -7.84 -20.43
C PHE A 139 -9.41 -8.83 -19.82
N VAL A 140 -10.47 -8.33 -19.16
CA VAL A 140 -11.55 -9.16 -18.63
C VAL A 140 -12.46 -9.54 -19.80
N ARG A 141 -12.61 -10.84 -20.05
CA ARG A 141 -13.45 -11.39 -21.12
C ARG A 141 -14.75 -11.95 -20.54
N ASP A 142 -15.72 -12.20 -21.41
CA ASP A 142 -16.96 -12.86 -20.99
C ASP A 142 -16.67 -14.31 -20.59
N ASN A 143 -17.33 -14.78 -19.54
CA ASN A 143 -17.20 -16.08 -18.89
C ASN A 143 -15.79 -16.42 -18.38
N CYS A 144 -14.94 -15.42 -18.09
CA CYS A 144 -13.62 -15.68 -17.51
C CYS A 144 -13.65 -15.71 -15.98
N VAL A 145 -12.68 -16.42 -15.39
CA VAL A 145 -12.41 -16.43 -13.95
C VAL A 145 -11.20 -15.55 -13.66
N VAL A 146 -11.42 -14.47 -12.92
CA VAL A 146 -10.36 -13.53 -12.51
C VAL A 146 -9.91 -13.86 -11.10
N MET A 147 -8.61 -14.00 -10.87
CA MET A 147 -8.07 -14.03 -9.51
C MET A 147 -7.52 -12.65 -9.15
N THR A 148 -7.84 -12.16 -7.95
CA THR A 148 -7.22 -10.96 -7.36
C THR A 148 -6.67 -11.28 -5.98
N HIS A 149 -5.82 -10.39 -5.45
CA HIS A 149 -5.29 -10.51 -4.11
C HIS A 149 -5.58 -9.27 -3.29
N SER A 150 -6.13 -9.47 -2.09
CA SER A 150 -6.47 -8.41 -1.13
C SER A 150 -7.43 -7.34 -1.67
N TYR A 151 -7.75 -6.34 -0.84
CA TYR A 151 -8.50 -5.16 -1.21
C TYR A 151 -7.61 -4.14 -1.92
N SER A 152 -7.91 -3.91 -3.20
CA SER A 152 -7.28 -2.88 -4.02
C SER A 152 -8.32 -2.01 -4.69
N ARG A 153 -8.23 -0.69 -4.43
CA ARG A 153 -9.15 0.31 -4.98
C ARG A 153 -9.11 0.37 -6.51
N VAL A 154 -7.93 0.22 -7.12
CA VAL A 154 -7.81 0.25 -8.58
C VAL A 154 -8.36 -1.02 -9.21
N VAL A 155 -8.15 -2.20 -8.59
CA VAL A 155 -8.69 -3.46 -9.09
C VAL A 155 -10.21 -3.49 -8.96
N LEU A 156 -10.76 -3.01 -7.83
CA LEU A 156 -12.20 -2.88 -7.66
C LEU A 156 -12.82 -2.02 -8.78
N GLU A 157 -12.19 -0.88 -9.11
CA GLU A 157 -12.67 -0.01 -10.18
C GLU A 157 -12.57 -0.68 -11.57
N ILE A 158 -11.49 -1.43 -11.85
CA ILE A 158 -11.35 -2.22 -13.09
C ILE A 158 -12.51 -3.21 -13.24
N LEU A 159 -12.78 -4.00 -12.18
CA LEU A 159 -13.81 -5.04 -12.20
C LEU A 159 -15.22 -4.42 -12.24
N LYS A 160 -15.44 -3.30 -11.55
CA LYS A 160 -16.69 -2.53 -11.62
C LYS A 160 -16.97 -2.02 -13.03
N VAL A 161 -15.98 -1.45 -13.71
CA VAL A 161 -16.12 -0.97 -15.10
C VAL A 161 -16.36 -2.15 -16.06
N ALA A 162 -15.68 -3.28 -15.84
CA ALA A 162 -15.90 -4.48 -16.63
C ALA A 162 -17.34 -5.02 -16.48
N ALA A 163 -17.86 -5.10 -15.25
CA ALA A 163 -19.24 -5.52 -14.98
C ALA A 163 -20.27 -4.53 -15.55
N SER A 164 -20.03 -3.22 -15.40
CA SER A 164 -20.88 -2.17 -15.98
C SER A 164 -20.89 -2.19 -17.52
N SER A 165 -19.89 -2.83 -18.13
CA SER A 165 -19.81 -3.05 -19.58
C SER A 165 -20.45 -4.38 -20.03
N ASN A 166 -21.35 -4.94 -19.21
CA ASN A 166 -22.12 -6.17 -19.45
C ASN A 166 -21.26 -7.42 -19.69
N LYS A 167 -20.10 -7.51 -19.03
CA LYS A 167 -19.27 -8.73 -19.04
C LYS A 167 -19.66 -9.63 -17.88
N ASN A 168 -19.91 -10.91 -18.15
CA ASN A 168 -20.11 -11.91 -17.12
C ASN A 168 -18.77 -12.53 -16.77
N PHE A 169 -18.37 -12.46 -15.51
CA PHE A 169 -17.14 -13.09 -15.03
C PHE A 169 -17.30 -13.40 -13.55
N SER A 170 -16.48 -14.30 -13.03
CA SER A 170 -16.40 -14.59 -11.60
C SER A 170 -15.02 -14.23 -11.05
N VAL A 171 -14.95 -14.01 -9.74
CA VAL A 171 -13.73 -13.59 -9.07
C VAL A 171 -13.36 -14.56 -7.95
N ILE A 172 -12.10 -15.00 -7.93
CA ILE A 172 -11.51 -15.78 -6.83
C ILE A 172 -10.58 -14.87 -6.04
N ILE A 173 -10.74 -14.82 -4.72
CA ILE A 173 -9.94 -13.95 -3.84
C ILE A 173 -9.43 -14.77 -2.65
N PRO A 174 -8.11 -14.85 -2.43
CA PRO A 174 -7.55 -15.35 -1.19
C PRO A 174 -7.93 -14.45 -0.02
N GLU A 175 -8.13 -15.02 1.17
CA GLU A 175 -8.51 -14.25 2.37
C GLU A 175 -7.55 -13.11 2.71
N GLY A 176 -6.25 -13.25 2.40
CA GLY A 176 -5.25 -12.19 2.52
C GLY A 176 -4.82 -11.94 3.95
N ARG A 177 -4.32 -12.98 4.64
CA ARG A 177 -3.72 -12.87 5.97
C ARG A 177 -2.45 -12.01 5.90
N PRO A 178 -2.10 -11.27 6.97
CA PRO A 178 -2.73 -11.28 8.31
C PRO A 178 -4.02 -10.46 8.43
N GLU A 179 -4.24 -9.48 7.53
CA GLU A 179 -5.31 -8.49 7.66
C GLU A 179 -6.71 -9.03 7.34
N GLY A 180 -6.83 -10.06 6.49
CA GLY A 180 -8.13 -10.56 6.05
C GLY A 180 -8.83 -9.62 5.03
N SER A 181 -8.08 -8.71 4.42
CA SER A 181 -8.63 -7.72 3.47
C SER A 181 -9.24 -8.32 2.20
N GLY A 182 -9.07 -9.63 1.93
CA GLY A 182 -9.80 -10.33 0.86
C GLY A 182 -11.30 -10.36 1.10
N TYR A 183 -11.75 -10.47 2.36
CA TYR A 183 -13.16 -10.43 2.72
C TYR A 183 -13.81 -9.07 2.38
N GLU A 184 -13.12 -7.96 2.67
CA GLU A 184 -13.58 -6.60 2.30
C GLU A 184 -13.72 -6.45 0.77
N ALA A 185 -12.77 -6.99 0.01
CA ALA A 185 -12.84 -6.97 -1.45
C ALA A 185 -14.03 -7.78 -1.98
N ALA A 186 -14.26 -8.97 -1.40
CA ALA A 186 -15.37 -9.83 -1.79
C ALA A 186 -16.73 -9.21 -1.48
N GLU A 187 -16.90 -8.60 -0.29
CA GLU A 187 -18.13 -7.92 0.08
C GLU A 187 -18.47 -6.80 -0.92
N LYS A 188 -17.49 -5.96 -1.27
CA LYS A 188 -17.70 -4.86 -2.22
C LYS A 188 -17.99 -5.33 -3.64
N LEU A 189 -17.35 -6.41 -4.10
CA LEU A 189 -17.62 -6.98 -5.43
C LEU A 189 -18.96 -7.71 -5.49
N ALA A 190 -19.33 -8.44 -4.43
CA ALA A 190 -20.63 -9.08 -4.30
C ALA A 190 -21.77 -8.05 -4.28
N ALA A 191 -21.57 -6.89 -3.62
CA ALA A 191 -22.51 -5.78 -3.65
C ALA A 191 -22.73 -5.17 -5.05
N LEU A 192 -21.78 -5.38 -5.98
CA LEU A 192 -21.90 -5.01 -7.39
C LEU A 192 -22.55 -6.11 -8.26
N GLY A 193 -22.99 -7.22 -7.65
CA GLY A 193 -23.59 -8.36 -8.36
C GLY A 193 -22.59 -9.28 -9.05
N ILE A 194 -21.30 -9.15 -8.76
CA ILE A 194 -20.25 -10.02 -9.33
C ILE A 194 -20.14 -11.29 -8.47
N PRO A 195 -20.17 -12.50 -9.05
CA PRO A 195 -19.93 -13.74 -8.33
C PRO A 195 -18.50 -13.80 -7.76
N VAL A 196 -18.37 -13.93 -6.43
CA VAL A 196 -17.07 -14.00 -5.75
C VAL A 196 -16.95 -15.27 -4.92
N THR A 197 -15.77 -15.89 -4.96
CA THR A 197 -15.39 -17.02 -4.10
C THR A 197 -14.16 -16.64 -3.27
N ILE A 198 -14.27 -16.73 -1.94
CA ILE A 198 -13.12 -16.63 -1.04
C ILE A 198 -12.43 -17.99 -0.94
N ILE A 199 -11.10 -17.98 -0.98
CA ILE A 199 -10.26 -19.17 -0.76
C ILE A 199 -9.23 -18.93 0.35
N LEU A 200 -8.67 -20.01 0.89
CA LEU A 200 -7.52 -19.92 1.78
C LEU A 200 -6.28 -19.44 1.00
N ASP A 201 -5.39 -18.71 1.65
CA ASP A 201 -4.13 -18.26 1.04
C ASP A 201 -3.28 -19.45 0.53
N SER A 202 -3.35 -20.59 1.22
CA SER A 202 -2.67 -21.83 0.82
C SER A 202 -3.34 -22.57 -0.35
N ALA A 203 -4.57 -22.24 -0.70
CA ALA A 203 -5.34 -22.90 -1.77
C ALA A 203 -5.17 -22.22 -3.14
N VAL A 204 -4.37 -21.15 -3.24
CA VAL A 204 -4.11 -20.42 -4.49
C VAL A 204 -3.68 -21.35 -5.63
N ALA A 205 -2.68 -22.20 -5.37
CA ALA A 205 -2.15 -23.11 -6.38
C ALA A 205 -3.21 -24.12 -6.87
N PHE A 206 -4.04 -24.62 -5.97
CA PHE A 206 -5.12 -25.55 -6.29
C PHE A 206 -6.17 -24.92 -7.22
N HIS A 207 -6.52 -23.66 -6.99
CA HIS A 207 -7.50 -22.95 -7.81
C HIS A 207 -6.92 -22.37 -9.12
N MET A 208 -5.60 -22.26 -9.26
CA MET A 208 -4.95 -21.58 -10.39
C MET A 208 -5.26 -22.22 -11.74
N GLU A 209 -5.51 -23.53 -11.80
CA GLU A 209 -5.91 -24.22 -13.04
C GLU A 209 -7.19 -23.62 -13.64
N ASN A 210 -8.15 -23.28 -12.78
CA ASN A 210 -9.46 -22.73 -13.14
C ASN A 210 -9.45 -21.21 -13.38
N VAL A 211 -8.32 -20.53 -13.12
CA VAL A 211 -8.19 -19.08 -13.31
C VAL A 211 -7.78 -18.79 -14.76
N ASP A 212 -8.39 -17.78 -15.37
CA ASP A 212 -8.02 -17.33 -16.72
C ASP A 212 -6.99 -16.20 -16.70
N LEU A 213 -7.06 -15.33 -15.70
CA LEU A 213 -6.14 -14.21 -15.54
C LEU A 213 -6.06 -13.75 -14.08
N VAL A 214 -4.91 -13.22 -13.70
CA VAL A 214 -4.69 -12.62 -12.37
C VAL A 214 -4.57 -11.10 -12.52
N ILE A 215 -5.31 -10.33 -11.71
CA ILE A 215 -5.13 -8.87 -11.59
C ILE A 215 -4.89 -8.53 -10.13
N VAL A 216 -3.77 -7.88 -9.84
CA VAL A 216 -3.45 -7.41 -8.48
C VAL A 216 -3.25 -5.90 -8.46
N GLY A 217 -3.47 -5.28 -7.29
CA GLY A 217 -3.03 -3.91 -7.05
C GLY A 217 -1.55 -3.87 -6.67
N ALA A 218 -0.90 -2.74 -6.91
CA ALA A 218 0.42 -2.47 -6.37
C ALA A 218 0.45 -1.16 -5.56
N GLU A 219 1.22 -1.18 -4.48
CA GLU A 219 1.52 -0.02 -3.64
C GLU A 219 2.70 0.78 -4.19
N GLY A 220 3.64 0.11 -4.85
CA GLY A 220 4.78 0.71 -5.53
C GLY A 220 5.19 -0.08 -6.76
N VAL A 221 5.82 0.59 -7.73
CA VAL A 221 6.52 -0.05 -8.84
C VAL A 221 7.98 0.39 -8.78
N VAL A 222 8.90 -0.57 -8.69
CA VAL A 222 10.35 -0.32 -8.58
C VAL A 222 10.99 -0.15 -9.97
N GLU A 223 12.23 0.32 -10.02
CA GLU A 223 12.86 0.74 -11.29
C GLU A 223 13.04 -0.40 -12.31
N GLU A 224 13.25 -1.63 -11.84
CA GLU A 224 13.33 -2.85 -12.67
C GLU A 224 11.96 -3.32 -13.22
N GLY A 225 10.87 -2.65 -12.84
CA GLY A 225 9.50 -3.01 -13.23
C GLY A 225 8.79 -3.97 -12.27
N GLY A 226 9.46 -4.36 -11.17
CA GLY A 226 8.85 -5.15 -10.10
C GLY A 226 7.71 -4.39 -9.39
N ALA A 227 6.70 -5.12 -8.96
CA ALA A 227 5.55 -4.57 -8.23
C ALA A 227 5.66 -4.89 -6.74
N VAL A 228 5.58 -3.86 -5.90
CA VAL A 228 5.47 -3.98 -4.44
C VAL A 228 4.00 -4.00 -4.08
N SER A 229 3.58 -5.05 -3.38
CA SER A 229 2.20 -5.23 -2.95
C SER A 229 2.14 -6.03 -1.65
N LYS A 230 0.93 -6.34 -1.19
CA LYS A 230 0.72 -7.07 0.06
C LYS A 230 1.33 -8.47 0.02
N ILE A 231 1.66 -8.97 1.21
CA ILE A 231 2.20 -10.33 1.40
C ILE A 231 1.31 -11.37 0.73
N GLY A 232 1.91 -12.36 0.07
CA GLY A 232 1.21 -13.38 -0.73
C GLY A 232 1.15 -13.08 -2.24
N THR A 233 1.29 -11.81 -2.66
CA THR A 233 1.26 -11.44 -4.09
C THR A 233 2.31 -12.18 -4.92
N TYR A 234 3.54 -12.28 -4.41
CA TYR A 234 4.62 -12.98 -5.10
C TYR A 234 4.34 -14.49 -5.25
N GLN A 235 3.69 -15.11 -4.26
CA GLN A 235 3.31 -16.52 -4.32
C GLN A 235 2.28 -16.77 -5.43
N ILE A 236 1.28 -15.88 -5.53
CA ILE A 236 0.28 -15.92 -6.60
C ILE A 236 0.95 -15.74 -7.97
N ALA A 237 1.90 -14.80 -8.09
CA ALA A 237 2.64 -14.58 -9.33
C ALA A 237 3.43 -15.83 -9.77
N LEU A 238 4.09 -16.52 -8.83
CA LEU A 238 4.79 -17.78 -9.10
C LEU A 238 3.82 -18.88 -9.57
N CYS A 239 2.69 -19.04 -8.89
CA CYS A 239 1.65 -20.00 -9.29
C CYS A 239 1.08 -19.67 -10.68
N ALA A 240 0.79 -18.41 -10.96
CA ALA A 240 0.29 -17.97 -12.26
C ALA A 240 1.30 -18.26 -13.37
N ALA A 241 2.59 -17.94 -13.14
CA ALA A 241 3.66 -18.23 -14.08
C ALA A 241 3.82 -19.75 -14.34
N ALA A 242 3.77 -20.57 -13.29
CA ALA A 242 3.85 -22.02 -13.41
C ALA A 242 2.68 -22.63 -14.22
N HIS A 243 1.49 -22.06 -14.10
CA HIS A 243 0.29 -22.45 -14.87
C HIS A 243 0.12 -21.68 -16.19
N GLN A 244 1.11 -20.88 -16.59
CA GLN A 244 1.08 -20.06 -17.81
C GLN A 244 -0.14 -19.13 -17.90
N LYS A 245 -0.63 -18.65 -16.74
CA LYS A 245 -1.73 -17.70 -16.65
C LYS A 245 -1.19 -16.26 -16.69
N PRO A 246 -1.82 -15.34 -17.45
CA PRO A 246 -1.40 -13.96 -17.49
C PRO A 246 -1.58 -13.29 -16.12
N PHE A 247 -0.56 -12.55 -15.70
CA PHE A 247 -0.54 -11.82 -14.43
C PHE A 247 -0.38 -10.33 -14.69
N TYR A 248 -1.34 -9.53 -14.24
CA TYR A 248 -1.37 -8.07 -14.42
C TYR A 248 -1.30 -7.37 -13.06
N ALA A 249 -0.44 -6.37 -12.96
CA ALA A 249 -0.38 -5.45 -11.82
C ALA A 249 -0.90 -4.07 -12.23
N ALA A 250 -1.87 -3.55 -11.48
CA ALA A 250 -2.44 -2.23 -11.67
C ALA A 250 -1.87 -1.24 -10.64
N ALA A 251 -1.26 -0.16 -11.14
CA ALA A 251 -0.73 0.94 -10.33
C ALA A 251 -0.90 2.29 -11.02
N GLU A 252 -1.14 3.31 -10.22
CA GLU A 252 -1.09 4.71 -10.65
C GLU A 252 0.36 5.18 -10.83
N SER A 253 0.59 6.09 -11.78
CA SER A 253 1.93 6.56 -12.16
C SER A 253 2.72 7.22 -11.02
N TYR A 254 2.02 7.84 -10.06
CA TYR A 254 2.65 8.45 -8.88
C TYR A 254 3.16 7.42 -7.86
N LYS A 255 3.00 6.11 -8.09
CA LYS A 255 3.57 5.03 -7.27
C LYS A 255 4.91 4.50 -7.82
N PHE A 256 5.45 5.09 -8.87
CA PHE A 256 6.72 4.67 -9.44
C PHE A 256 7.86 5.16 -8.56
N ALA A 257 8.47 4.23 -7.83
CA ALA A 257 9.47 4.49 -6.83
C ALA A 257 10.88 4.32 -7.41
N ARG A 258 11.76 5.25 -7.06
CA ARG A 258 13.19 5.18 -7.39
C ARG A 258 13.93 4.33 -6.37
N ILE A 259 13.59 3.04 -6.35
CA ILE A 259 14.17 2.02 -5.48
C ILE A 259 14.52 0.83 -6.38
N PHE A 260 15.67 0.19 -6.11
CA PHE A 260 16.16 -0.94 -6.87
C PHE A 260 16.48 -2.10 -5.90
N PRO A 261 15.47 -2.89 -5.48
CA PRO A 261 15.68 -4.00 -4.57
C PRO A 261 16.43 -5.13 -5.30
N LEU A 262 17.56 -5.57 -4.76
CA LEU A 262 18.34 -6.67 -5.37
C LEU A 262 17.72 -8.05 -5.11
N ASN A 263 16.82 -8.16 -4.13
CA ASN A 263 16.12 -9.38 -3.78
C ASN A 263 14.83 -9.06 -3.00
N GLN A 264 13.99 -10.07 -2.75
CA GLN A 264 12.70 -9.90 -2.05
C GLN A 264 12.82 -9.40 -0.61
N ARG A 265 14.02 -9.45 0.00
CA ARG A 265 14.26 -8.90 1.32
C ARG A 265 14.73 -7.46 1.27
N ASP A 266 15.26 -6.97 0.17
CA ASP A 266 15.98 -5.69 0.04
C ASP A 266 15.04 -4.47 -0.01
N PHE A 267 14.27 -4.25 1.06
CA PHE A 267 13.38 -3.10 1.24
C PHE A 267 13.72 -2.30 2.51
N PRO A 268 13.59 -0.96 2.52
CA PRO A 268 14.00 -0.10 3.64
C PRO A 268 13.32 -0.42 4.98
N ASP A 269 12.07 -0.91 4.92
CA ASP A 269 11.27 -1.29 6.08
C ASP A 269 11.06 -2.81 6.07
N HIS A 270 11.98 -3.58 6.66
CA HIS A 270 11.77 -5.02 6.85
C HIS A 270 10.75 -5.26 7.96
N CYS A 271 9.49 -5.52 7.62
CA CYS A 271 8.57 -6.17 8.56
C CYS A 271 8.98 -7.64 8.69
N ASN A 272 9.69 -8.00 9.77
CA ASN A 272 9.84 -9.40 10.17
C ASN A 272 8.47 -9.91 10.62
N SER A 273 7.70 -10.47 9.67
CA SER A 273 6.38 -11.06 9.94
C SER A 273 6.46 -12.48 10.52
N TYR A 274 7.66 -12.97 10.83
CA TYR A 274 7.88 -14.31 11.36
C TYR A 274 8.12 -14.24 12.86
N LYS A 275 7.37 -15.06 13.60
CA LYS A 275 7.66 -15.33 15.00
C LYS A 275 8.69 -16.45 15.06
N GLU A 276 9.85 -16.15 15.61
CA GLU A 276 10.80 -17.19 15.98
C GLU A 276 10.23 -17.93 17.20
N PHE A 277 10.14 -19.24 17.08
CA PHE A 277 9.82 -20.10 18.21
C PHE A 277 11.14 -20.63 18.77
N GLU A 278 11.40 -20.35 20.03
CA GLU A 278 12.55 -20.93 20.69
C GLU A 278 12.36 -22.46 20.79
N PRO A 279 13.39 -23.25 20.44
CA PRO A 279 13.33 -24.69 20.63
C PRO A 279 13.19 -24.98 22.13
N CYS A 280 12.29 -25.88 22.49
CA CYS A 280 12.14 -26.32 23.87
C CYS A 280 13.47 -26.93 24.36
N THR A 281 14.21 -26.17 25.15
CA THR A 281 15.41 -26.65 25.83
C THR A 281 14.94 -27.61 26.92
N LYS A 282 14.87 -28.90 26.60
CA LYS A 282 14.84 -29.92 27.65
C LYS A 282 16.19 -29.85 28.35
N ASP A 283 16.20 -29.38 29.59
CA ASP A 283 17.31 -29.59 30.50
C ASP A 283 17.61 -31.09 30.54
N ARG A 284 18.68 -31.50 29.84
CA ARG A 284 19.26 -32.84 29.97
C ARG A 284 20.02 -32.92 31.29
N THR A 285 19.36 -32.65 32.40
CA THR A 285 19.88 -32.92 33.74
C THR A 285 18.73 -33.34 34.64
N GLY A 286 18.56 -34.66 34.76
CA GLY A 286 17.99 -35.33 35.94
C GLY A 286 16.54 -35.03 36.31
N GLY A 287 15.60 -35.83 35.80
CA GLY A 287 14.23 -35.86 36.34
C GLY A 287 13.47 -37.04 35.78
N THR A 288 13.23 -38.04 36.63
CA THR A 288 12.51 -39.29 36.38
C THR A 288 11.21 -39.11 35.59
N ASP A 289 11.04 -39.93 34.56
CA ASP A 289 9.80 -40.16 33.81
C ASP A 289 8.68 -40.59 34.77
N GLN A 290 7.84 -39.65 35.20
CA GLN A 290 6.53 -39.97 35.79
C GLN A 290 5.47 -39.75 34.72
N ARG A 291 5.13 -40.84 34.02
CA ARG A 291 3.92 -40.90 33.20
C ARG A 291 2.70 -40.68 34.10
N PRO A 292 1.69 -39.90 33.66
CA PRO A 292 0.46 -39.75 34.41
C PRO A 292 -0.30 -41.09 34.40
N GLY A 293 -0.51 -41.65 35.58
CA GLY A 293 -1.26 -42.88 35.79
C GLY A 293 -2.71 -42.73 35.35
N GLY A 294 -3.07 -43.40 34.25
CA GLY A 294 -4.45 -43.74 33.95
C GLY A 294 -4.92 -44.81 34.93
N LYS A 295 -5.83 -44.44 35.84
CA LYS A 295 -6.62 -45.40 36.60
C LYS A 295 -7.70 -45.97 35.69
N GLY A 296 -7.69 -47.28 35.51
CA GLY A 296 -8.80 -48.04 34.94
C GLY A 296 -8.32 -49.30 34.25
N GLU A 297 -8.23 -50.40 34.98
CA GLU A 297 -8.96 -51.63 34.63
C GLU A 297 -8.78 -52.71 35.69
N ALA A 298 -9.87 -53.44 35.89
CA ALA A 298 -10.06 -54.50 36.86
C ALA A 298 -9.80 -55.88 36.24
N GLY A 299 -9.51 -56.86 37.09
CA GLY A 299 -9.41 -58.29 36.77
C GLY A 299 -7.98 -58.79 36.95
N GLY A 300 -7.67 -59.85 37.70
CA GLY A 300 -8.45 -60.83 38.41
C GLY A 300 -7.53 -62.04 38.66
N GLY A 301 -7.64 -62.67 39.83
CA GLY A 301 -7.38 -64.10 39.98
C GLY A 301 -5.96 -64.60 40.27
N ASN A 302 -5.70 -64.82 41.56
CA ASN A 302 -5.48 -66.13 42.22
C ASN A 302 -4.15 -66.93 42.11
N GLY A 303 -3.78 -67.52 43.25
CA GLY A 303 -2.80 -68.59 43.46
C GLY A 303 -1.52 -68.08 44.17
N GLY A 304 -1.19 -68.40 45.42
CA GLY A 304 -1.44 -69.62 46.20
C GLY A 304 -0.07 -70.28 46.43
N GLY A 305 0.47 -70.23 47.66
CA GLY A 305 1.75 -70.83 48.05
C GLY A 305 2.62 -69.90 48.85
#